data_AF-A0AAV2HW06-F1
#
_entry.id   AF-A0AAV2HW06-F1
#
_cell.length_a   1.000
_cell.length_b   1.000
_cell.length_c   1.000
_cell.angle_alpha   90.00
_cell.angle_beta   90.00
_cell.angle_gamma   90.00
#
_symmetry.space_group_name_H-M   'P 1'
#
loop_
_entity.id
_entity.type
_entity.pdbx_description
1 polymer ?
#
loop_
_entity_poly.entity_id
_entity_poly.type
_entity_poly.pdbx_seq_one_letter_code
_entity_poly.pdbx_strand_id
1 'polypeptide(L)' 'MEDNSHQDDIPIWFSGTQRWMTGLTKRTTCADVIYALLYSCGLHETDSTDNYAIFEKWREVERPLS' A
#
# COMPACT_ATOMS: atom_id res chain seq x y z
N MET A 1 -6.71 -3.31 -27.83
CA MET A 1 -5.48 -3.51 -27.03
C MET A 1 -5.84 -3.04 -25.65
N GLU A 2 -6.22 -3.98 -24.76
CA GLU A 2 -6.42 -3.65 -23.36
C GLU A 2 -5.03 -3.41 -22.76
N ASP A 3 -4.79 -2.17 -22.32
CA ASP A 3 -3.55 -1.79 -21.67
C ASP A 3 -3.46 -2.54 -20.34
N ASN A 4 -2.68 -3.60 -20.33
CA ASN A 4 -2.48 -4.49 -19.19
C ASN A 4 -1.37 -3.97 -18.26
N SER A 5 -1.20 -2.64 -18.20
CA SER A 5 -0.10 -1.93 -17.55
C SER A 5 -0.08 -2.04 -16.01
N HIS A 6 -1.07 -2.68 -15.41
CA HIS A 6 -1.24 -2.83 -13.96
C HIS A 6 -1.22 -4.28 -13.48
N GLN A 7 -0.71 -5.24 -14.28
CA GLN A 7 -0.79 -6.67 -13.93
C GLN A 7 -0.11 -7.02 -12.59
N ASP A 8 0.82 -6.19 -12.14
CA ASP A 8 1.56 -6.33 -10.88
C ASP A 8 1.24 -5.23 -9.85
N ASP A 9 0.30 -4.32 -10.15
CA ASP A 9 -0.01 -3.21 -9.28
C ASP A 9 -1.07 -3.60 -8.25
N ILE A 10 -0.87 -3.17 -7.00
CA ILE A 10 -1.74 -3.55 -5.88
C ILE A 10 -2.61 -2.34 -5.48
N PRO A 11 -3.94 -2.49 -5.42
CA PRO A 11 -4.81 -1.44 -4.91
C PRO A 11 -4.69 -1.37 -3.38
N ILE A 12 -4.46 -0.16 -2.86
CA ILE A 12 -4.35 0.12 -1.42
C ILE A 12 -5.29 1.25 -1.05
N TRP A 13 -6.04 1.08 0.04
CA TRP A 13 -6.86 2.12 0.62
C TRP A 13 -6.11 2.84 1.72
N PHE A 14 -5.99 4.16 1.59
CA PHE A 14 -5.39 5.02 2.61
C PHE A 14 -6.22 6.29 2.78
N SER A 15 -6.56 6.64 4.03
CA SER A 15 -7.39 7.81 4.35
C SER A 15 -8.70 7.89 3.53
N GLY A 16 -9.38 6.74 3.35
CA GLY A 16 -10.65 6.66 2.61
C GLY A 16 -10.52 6.74 1.08
N THR A 17 -9.31 6.85 0.53
CA THR A 17 -9.06 6.91 -0.91
C THR A 17 -8.34 5.66 -1.38
N GLN A 18 -8.83 5.03 -2.46
CA GLN A 18 -8.11 3.95 -3.13
C GLN A 18 -6.99 4.53 -4.00
N ARG A 19 -5.79 3.97 -3.87
CA ARG A 19 -4.61 4.28 -4.67
C ARG A 19 -4.06 2.99 -5.27
N TRP A 20 -3.34 3.11 -6.39
CA TRP A 20 -2.64 1.99 -7.00
C TRP A 20 -1.17 2.12 -6.69
N MET A 21 -0.61 1.08 -6.06
CA MET A 21 0.81 0.98 -5.77
C MET A 21 1.49 0.19 -6.88
N THR A 22 2.46 0.82 -7.52
CA THR A 22 3.15 0.29 -8.69
C THR A 22 4.62 0.01 -8.37
N GLY A 23 5.26 -0.85 -9.16
CA GLY A 23 6.69 -1.15 -9.00
C GLY A 23 7.02 -1.96 -7.74
N LEU A 24 6.04 -2.63 -7.15
CA LEU A 24 6.26 -3.55 -6.04
C LEU A 24 7.06 -4.76 -6.52
N THR A 25 8.05 -5.15 -5.73
CA THR A 25 8.87 -6.34 -6.01
C THR A 25 8.71 -7.34 -4.88
N LYS A 26 9.19 -8.58 -5.08
CA LYS A 26 9.23 -9.59 -4.01
C LYS A 26 10.09 -9.20 -2.79
N ARG A 27 10.88 -8.13 -2.89
CA ARG A 27 11.68 -7.59 -1.79
C ARG A 27 10.97 -6.47 -1.04
N THR A 28 9.92 -5.90 -1.64
CA THR A 28 9.19 -4.78 -1.05
C THR A 28 8.40 -5.28 0.15
N THR A 29 8.63 -4.67 1.30
CA THR A 29 8.01 -5.02 2.58
C THR A 29 6.78 -4.14 2.86
N CYS A 30 5.97 -4.53 3.84
CA CYS A 30 4.87 -3.70 4.32
C CYS A 30 5.34 -2.32 4.79
N ALA A 31 6.52 -2.25 5.42
CA ALA A 31 7.11 -0.98 5.87
C ALA A 31 7.46 -0.07 4.68
N ASP A 32 8.02 -0.63 3.60
CA ASP A 32 8.32 0.13 2.37
C ASP A 32 7.03 0.70 1.75
N VAL A 33 5.95 -0.09 1.78
CA VAL A 33 4.63 0.31 1.27
C VAL A 33 4.05 1.46 2.10
N ILE A 34 4.08 1.35 3.43
CA ILE A 34 3.62 2.41 4.33
C ILE A 34 4.46 3.67 4.12
N TYR A 35 5.78 3.54 4.05
CA TYR A 35 6.69 4.66 3.81
C TYR A 35 6.36 5.38 2.50
N ALA A 36 6.16 4.64 1.41
CA ALA A 36 5.79 5.22 0.12
C ALA A 36 4.45 5.98 0.18
N LEU A 37 3.46 5.46 0.91
CA LEU A 37 2.18 6.13 1.11
C LEU A 37 2.35 7.43 1.90
N LEU A 38 3.07 7.41 3.01
CA LEU A 38 3.35 8.59 3.83
C LEU A 38 4.13 9.64 3.04
N TYR A 39 5.13 9.22 2.27
CA TYR A 39 5.91 10.09 1.40
C TYR A 39 5.02 10.76 0.35
N SER A 40 4.14 10.00 -0.32
CA SER A 40 3.22 10.53 -1.33
C SER A 40 2.19 11.53 -0.77
N CYS A 41 1.91 11.46 0.53
CA CYS A 41 1.00 12.38 1.22
C CYS A 41 1.72 13.54 1.92
N GLY A 42 3.06 13.60 1.86
CA GLY A 42 3.85 14.60 2.58
C GLY A 42 3.88 14.41 4.11
N LEU A 43 3.55 13.21 4.59
CA LEU A 43 3.45 12.88 6.03
C LEU A 43 4.70 12.20 6.60
N HIS A 44 5.65 11.82 5.74
CA HIS A 44 6.83 11.03 6.13
C HIS A 44 7.76 11.70 7.17
N GLU A 45 7.70 13.02 7.35
CA GLU A 45 8.47 13.74 8.38
C GLU A 45 7.73 13.83 9.72
N THR A 46 6.40 13.78 9.68
CA THR A 46 5.54 13.97 10.85
C THR A 46 5.04 12.66 11.46
N ASP A 47 5.13 11.57 10.70
CA ASP A 47 4.58 10.28 11.08
C ASP A 47 5.56 9.14 10.82
N SER A 48 5.47 8.08 11.64
CA SER A 48 6.33 6.90 11.52
C SER A 48 5.58 5.77 10.85
N THR A 49 6.30 4.94 10.09
CA THR A 49 5.76 3.69 9.55
C THR A 49 5.25 2.76 10.65
N ASP A 50 5.81 2.84 11.87
CA ASP A 50 5.43 2.01 13.02
C ASP A 50 4.02 2.30 13.54
N ASN A 51 3.44 3.45 13.19
CA ASN A 51 2.09 3.83 13.59
C ASN A 51 1.01 3.21 12.68
N TYR A 52 1.41 2.50 11.63
CA TYR A 52 0.50 1.94 10.64
C TYR A 52 0.71 0.43 10.49
N ALA A 53 -0.35 -0.25 10.08
CA ALA A 53 -0.31 -1.65 9.69
C ALA A 53 -1.12 -1.83 8.40
N ILE A 54 -0.68 -2.77 7.56
CA ILE A 54 -1.41 -3.12 6.34
C ILE A 54 -2.33 -4.28 6.65
N PHE A 55 -3.55 -4.23 6.13
CA PHE A 55 -4.50 -5.32 6.21
C PHE A 55 -4.86 -5.81 4.82
N GLU A 56 -4.87 -7.12 4.62
CA GLU A 56 -5.52 -7.74 3.47
C GLU A 56 -7.00 -7.96 3.79
N LYS A 57 -7.89 -7.58 2.88
CA LYS A 57 -9.32 -7.83 2.99
C LYS A 57 -9.80 -8.68 1.83
N TRP A 58 -10.34 -9.86 2.12
CA TRP A 58 -10.88 -10.76 1.10
C TRP A 58 -12.14 -11.46 1.59
N ARG A 59 -13.24 -11.35 0.81
CA ARG A 59 -14.56 -11.93 1.13
C ARG A 59 -14.97 -11.72 2.59
N GLU A 60 -14.93 -10.45 3.03
CA GLU A 60 -15.30 -10.01 4.39
C GLU A 60 -14.34 -10.43 5.52
N VAL A 61 -13.26 -11.14 5.20
CA VAL A 61 -12.20 -11.46 6.15
C VAL A 61 -11.12 -10.40 6.06
N GLU A 62 -10.74 -9.82 7.21
CA GLU A 62 -9.62 -8.90 7.34
C GLU A 62 -8.48 -9.56 8.12
N ARG A 63 -7.26 -9.46 7.60
CA ARG A 63 -6.06 -10.01 8.24
C ARG A 63 -4.92 -9.00 8.21
N PRO A 64 -4.24 -8.74 9.35
CA PRO A 64 -3.05 -7.91 9.36
C PRO A 64 -1.90 -8.61 8.62
N LEU A 65 -1.19 -7.86 7.80
CA LEU A 65 0.07 -8.26 7.17
C LEU A 65 1.23 -7.81 8.07
N SER A 66 2.17 -8.71 8.35
CA SER A 66 3.39 -8.46 9.12
C SER A 66 4.59 -8.32 8.20
#